data_AF-H0QJ87-F1
#
_entry.id   AF-H0QJ87-F1
#
_cell.length_a   1.000
_cell.length_b   1.000
_cell.length_c   1.000
_cell.angle_alpha   90.00
_cell.angle_beta   90.00
_cell.angle_gamma   90.00
#
_symmetry.space_group_name_H-M   'P 1'
#
loop_
_entity.id
_entity.type
_entity.pdbx_description
1 polymer ?
#
loop_
_entity_poly.entity_id
_entity_poly.type
_entity_poly.pdbx_seq_one_letter_code
_entity_poly.pdbx_strand_id
1 'polypeptide(L)'
;MNELRVDDRFSKALEAELVARVQKASPARARKRTRMWLGTGVLAGAGILGGVGAAAAGLFVIPGSQEVTPLSTAVDEVREGTATIELGDPPAGTTGIQVELNCLTPGRFEFQDGAYTVCEASAVGTPQDWSGYTLPLTPGLNSVTIKADSGSRWRLSAKYVNSETTDWAVNADGNSYGAENEKGTPDLTAVIATNGVPGYVYTSELEDATGTAAIKTFKTREEALAWQEARRGKTFSVPVYDSTGKTVVGEFVISDGQGQITDRTVPPGKPAQ
;
A
#
# COMPACT_ATOMS: atom_id res chain seq x y z
N MET A 1 -23.37 -22.37 -14.76
CA MET A 1 -23.08 -23.10 -13.52
C MET A 1 -21.74 -23.81 -13.70
N ASN A 2 -20.70 -23.30 -13.05
CA ASN A 2 -19.42 -23.99 -12.81
C ASN A 2 -18.96 -23.52 -11.43
N GLU A 3 -19.06 -24.41 -10.44
CA GLU A 3 -18.56 -24.16 -9.09
C GLU A 3 -17.03 -24.17 -9.12
N LEU A 4 -16.42 -23.04 -8.78
CA LEU A 4 -14.99 -22.97 -8.47
C LEU A 4 -14.78 -23.72 -7.15
N ARG A 5 -14.35 -24.98 -7.23
CA ARG A 5 -13.91 -25.76 -6.08
C ARG A 5 -12.55 -25.23 -5.62
N VAL A 6 -12.50 -24.68 -4.41
CA VAL A 6 -11.25 -24.40 -3.70
C VAL A 6 -10.50 -25.73 -3.54
N ASP A 7 -9.24 -25.75 -3.93
CA ASP A 7 -8.38 -26.93 -3.92
C ASP A 7 -8.18 -27.46 -2.48
N ASP A 8 -8.45 -28.75 -2.26
CA ASP A 8 -8.38 -29.40 -0.94
C ASP A 8 -7.00 -29.30 -0.28
N ARG A 9 -5.94 -29.10 -1.06
CA ARG A 9 -4.57 -28.96 -0.58
C ARG A 9 -4.35 -27.59 0.04
N PHE A 10 -4.98 -26.55 -0.51
CA PHE A 10 -4.97 -25.20 0.05
C PHE A 10 -5.74 -25.13 1.36
N SER A 11 -6.93 -25.73 1.42
CA SER A 11 -7.73 -25.80 2.66
C SER A 11 -6.96 -26.52 3.78
N LYS A 12 -6.28 -27.63 3.47
CA LYS A 12 -5.46 -28.36 4.44
C LYS A 12 -4.21 -27.60 4.88
N ALA A 13 -3.57 -26.85 3.97
CA ALA A 13 -2.41 -26.03 4.32
C ALA A 13 -2.81 -24.85 5.23
N LEU A 14 -3.95 -24.22 4.95
CA LEU A 14 -4.51 -23.14 5.77
C LEU A 14 -4.94 -23.65 7.15
N GLU A 15 -5.58 -24.82 7.21
CA GLU A 15 -5.97 -25.47 8.46
C GLU A 15 -4.74 -25.86 9.31
N ALA A 16 -3.70 -26.42 8.69
CA ALA A 16 -2.46 -26.76 9.38
C ALA A 16 -1.74 -25.51 9.95
N GLU A 17 -1.70 -24.41 9.20
CA GLU A 17 -1.10 -23.14 9.64
C GLU A 17 -1.92 -22.50 10.78
N LEU A 18 -3.26 -22.56 10.72
CA LEU A 18 -4.14 -22.09 11.78
C LEU A 18 -3.98 -22.90 13.07
N VAL A 19 -3.90 -24.24 12.96
CA VAL A 19 -3.66 -25.12 14.11
C VAL A 19 -2.29 -24.86 14.74
N ALA A 20 -1.25 -24.67 13.92
CA ALA A 20 0.10 -24.35 14.41
C ALA A 20 0.13 -23.01 15.17
N ARG A 21 -0.63 -22.01 14.72
CA ARG A 21 -0.74 -20.71 15.38
C ARG A 21 -1.51 -20.77 16.69
N VAL A 22 -2.58 -21.55 16.75
CA VAL A 22 -3.37 -21.75 17.98
C VAL A 22 -2.57 -22.53 19.02
N GLN A 23 -1.82 -23.56 18.63
CA GLN A 23 -0.95 -24.31 19.54
C GLN A 23 0.22 -23.46 20.09
N LYS A 24 0.74 -22.50 19.30
CA LYS A 24 1.72 -21.52 19.77
C LYS A 24 1.12 -20.48 20.73
N ALA A 25 -0.20 -20.32 20.77
CA ALA A 25 -0.91 -19.29 21.52
C ALA A 25 -1.72 -19.87 22.69
N SER A 26 -1.07 -20.54 23.64
CA SER A 26 -1.59 -20.80 25.01
C SER A 26 -0.46 -21.12 26.00
N PRO A 27 -0.58 -20.78 27.30
CA PRO A 27 0.16 -19.64 27.83
C PRO A 27 1.23 -19.99 28.89
N ALA A 28 2.38 -19.32 28.83
CA ALA A 28 3.19 -19.02 30.01
C ALA A 28 4.11 -17.82 29.76
N ARG A 29 4.04 -16.85 30.69
CA ARG A 29 4.85 -15.63 30.87
C ARG A 29 4.44 -14.37 30.11
N ALA A 30 4.01 -13.40 30.92
CA ALA A 30 3.87 -11.99 30.63
C ALA A 30 5.16 -11.36 30.04
N ARG A 31 5.03 -10.65 28.92
CA ARG A 31 5.80 -9.44 28.60
C ARG A 31 5.21 -8.69 27.40
N LYS A 32 5.13 -7.36 27.58
CA LYS A 32 4.92 -6.25 26.64
C LYS A 32 4.22 -6.56 25.30
N ARG A 33 3.05 -5.93 25.13
CA ARG A 33 2.28 -5.84 23.88
C ARG A 33 3.14 -5.30 22.74
N THR A 34 3.57 -6.18 21.84
CA THR A 34 3.96 -5.84 20.47
C THR A 34 2.78 -6.25 19.59
N ARG A 35 2.01 -5.26 19.10
CA ARG A 35 0.97 -5.51 18.10
C ARG A 35 1.67 -5.90 16.80
N MET A 36 1.69 -7.19 16.49
CA MET A 36 2.10 -7.71 15.19
C MET A 36 1.07 -7.28 14.15
N TRP A 37 1.50 -6.46 13.19
CA TRP A 37 0.82 -6.24 11.92
C TRP A 37 0.86 -7.53 11.10
N LEU A 38 -0.31 -8.12 10.82
CA LEU A 38 -0.46 -9.12 9.76
C LEU A 38 -0.83 -8.40 8.47
N GLY A 39 0.16 -7.81 7.83
CA GLY A 39 0.06 -7.31 6.45
C GLY A 39 0.39 -8.42 5.46
N THR A 40 -0.54 -9.34 5.22
CA THR A 40 -0.55 -10.13 3.98
C THR A 40 -1.49 -9.44 3.01
N GLY A 41 -0.93 -8.61 2.13
CA GLY A 41 -1.69 -7.90 1.11
C GLY A 41 -0.88 -7.85 -0.17
N VAL A 42 -1.29 -8.68 -1.13
CA VAL A 42 -0.93 -8.57 -2.54
C VAL A 42 -1.25 -7.14 -3.00
N LEU A 43 -0.24 -6.35 -3.37
CA LEU A 43 -0.42 -5.06 -4.02
C LEU A 43 -0.86 -5.32 -5.46
N ALA A 44 -2.15 -5.58 -5.64
CA ALA A 44 -2.80 -5.52 -6.94
C ALA A 44 -3.00 -4.04 -7.31
N GLY A 45 -2.22 -3.58 -8.28
CA GLY A 45 -2.38 -2.39 -9.12
C GLY A 45 -3.34 -1.29 -8.67
N ALA A 46 -2.79 -0.27 -8.00
CA ALA A 46 -3.04 1.15 -8.26
C ALA A 46 -2.08 1.94 -7.36
N GLY A 47 -1.16 2.68 -7.98
CA GLY A 47 -0.09 3.39 -7.30
C GLY A 47 -0.59 4.40 -6.27
N ILE A 48 -0.47 4.03 -5.00
CA ILE A 48 -0.14 4.90 -3.88
C ILE A 48 0.67 4.01 -2.96
N LEU A 49 1.94 4.34 -2.71
CA LEU A 49 2.81 3.92 -1.59
C LEU A 49 4.27 4.00 -2.05
N GLY A 50 4.78 5.23 -2.07
CA GLY A 50 6.14 5.57 -2.45
C GLY A 50 6.13 7.02 -2.88
N GLY A 51 6.45 7.94 -1.97
CA GLY A 51 6.35 9.38 -2.18
C GLY A 51 7.12 9.81 -3.43
N VAL A 52 6.43 9.96 -4.55
CA VAL A 52 6.91 10.77 -5.66
C VAL A 52 6.90 12.19 -5.13
N GLY A 53 8.09 12.74 -4.88
CA GLY A 53 8.26 14.12 -4.48
C GLY A 53 7.70 15.05 -5.56
N ALA A 54 6.44 15.45 -5.42
CA ALA A 54 5.86 16.58 -6.13
C ALA A 54 6.20 17.90 -5.39
N ALA A 55 7.43 18.05 -4.90
CA ALA A 55 7.86 19.30 -4.25
C ALA A 55 7.98 20.46 -5.26
N ALA A 56 7.93 20.20 -6.57
CA ALA A 56 8.06 21.23 -7.60
C ALA A 56 6.73 21.83 -8.11
N ALA A 57 5.57 21.41 -7.59
CA ALA A 57 4.29 21.84 -8.15
C ALA A 57 3.17 22.10 -7.13
N GLY A 58 3.46 22.63 -5.93
CA GLY A 58 2.44 23.23 -5.05
C GLY A 58 1.18 22.39 -4.77
N LEU A 59 1.28 21.07 -4.90
CA LEU A 59 0.18 20.13 -4.78
C LEU A 59 0.18 19.60 -3.34
N PHE A 60 -0.93 19.82 -2.65
CA PHE A 60 -1.32 19.29 -1.33
C PHE A 60 -0.34 18.27 -0.72
N VAL A 61 0.47 18.72 0.23
CA VAL A 61 1.18 17.81 1.14
C VAL A 61 0.16 17.27 2.13
N ILE A 62 -0.04 15.95 2.12
CA ILE A 62 -0.94 15.30 3.07
C ILE A 62 -0.22 15.29 4.43
N PRO A 63 -0.76 15.91 5.49
CA PRO A 63 -0.12 15.87 6.80
C PRO A 63 0.09 14.42 7.27
N GLY A 64 1.15 14.14 7.99
CA GLY A 64 1.50 12.77 8.38
C GLY A 64 2.10 11.91 7.27
N SER A 65 2.18 12.40 6.02
CA SER A 65 2.86 11.67 4.94
C SER A 65 4.37 11.88 5.00
N GLN A 66 5.10 11.09 4.19
CA GLN A 66 6.52 11.30 3.95
C GLN A 66 6.74 12.56 3.10
N GLU A 67 7.58 13.45 3.59
CA GLU A 67 8.22 14.51 2.82
C GLU A 67 9.56 13.98 2.32
N VAL A 68 9.78 14.03 1.01
CA VAL A 68 10.96 13.46 0.35
C VAL A 68 11.74 14.56 -0.34
N THR A 69 12.92 14.88 0.20
CA THR A 69 13.86 15.86 -0.35
C THR A 69 15.01 15.15 -1.07
N PRO A 70 15.20 15.35 -2.39
CA PRO A 70 16.35 14.83 -3.11
C PRO A 70 17.67 15.43 -2.59
N LEU A 71 18.66 14.58 -2.33
CA LEU A 71 20.00 14.99 -1.89
C LEU A 71 21.10 14.71 -2.92
N SER A 72 20.80 13.90 -3.94
CA SER A 72 21.71 13.61 -5.04
C SER A 72 21.00 13.67 -6.39
N THR A 73 21.79 13.81 -7.46
CA THR A 73 21.34 13.48 -8.82
C THR A 73 21.00 12.00 -8.91
N ALA A 74 20.03 11.65 -9.75
CA ALA A 74 19.69 10.27 -10.02
C ALA A 74 20.76 9.57 -10.86
N VAL A 75 21.02 8.32 -10.52
CA VAL A 75 21.74 7.36 -11.36
C VAL A 75 20.69 6.57 -12.12
N ASP A 76 20.78 6.61 -13.45
CA ASP A 76 19.84 5.95 -14.36
C ASP A 76 20.55 4.87 -15.16
N GLU A 77 20.21 3.61 -14.93
CA GLU A 77 20.88 2.50 -15.60
C GLU A 77 19.91 1.43 -16.08
N VAL A 78 20.29 0.77 -17.18
CA VAL A 78 19.61 -0.42 -17.69
C VAL A 78 20.49 -1.63 -17.39
N ARG A 79 19.87 -2.71 -16.90
CA ARG A 79 20.53 -3.97 -16.55
C ARG A 79 19.69 -5.17 -16.99
N GLU A 80 20.32 -6.33 -16.95
CA GLU A 80 19.72 -7.62 -17.24
C GLU A 80 20.07 -8.62 -16.15
N GLY A 81 19.11 -9.44 -15.75
CA GLY A 81 19.26 -10.37 -14.64
C GLY A 81 19.51 -9.67 -13.32
N THR A 82 20.14 -10.38 -12.39
CA THR A 82 20.55 -9.82 -11.10
C THR A 82 21.75 -8.88 -11.30
N ALA A 83 21.62 -7.63 -10.85
CA ALA A 83 22.71 -6.66 -10.93
C ALA A 83 22.69 -5.66 -9.78
N THR A 84 23.85 -5.07 -9.53
CA THR A 84 24.08 -4.01 -8.53
C THR A 84 24.42 -2.71 -9.23
N ILE A 85 23.84 -1.62 -8.76
CA ILE A 85 24.05 -0.25 -9.24
C ILE A 85 24.72 0.53 -8.13
N GLU A 86 25.93 1.04 -8.41
CA GLU A 86 26.70 1.86 -7.47
C GLU A 86 26.18 3.30 -7.48
N LEU A 87 25.89 3.84 -6.29
CA LEU A 87 25.42 5.22 -6.11
C LEU A 87 26.50 6.15 -5.56
N GLY A 88 27.61 5.57 -5.06
CA GLY A 88 28.65 6.31 -4.35
C GLY A 88 28.26 6.62 -2.90
N ASP A 89 29.04 7.45 -2.22
CA ASP A 89 28.82 7.74 -0.80
C ASP A 89 27.53 8.56 -0.57
N PRO A 90 26.72 8.22 0.45
CA PRO A 90 25.51 8.97 0.77
C PRO A 90 25.86 10.38 1.26
N PRO A 91 25.24 11.44 0.70
CA PRO A 91 25.36 12.80 1.23
C PRO A 91 24.92 12.91 2.69
N ALA A 92 25.42 13.90 3.42
CA ALA A 92 25.00 14.16 4.80
C ALA A 92 23.48 14.40 4.89
N GLY A 93 22.83 13.79 5.88
CA GLY A 93 21.38 13.91 6.10
C GLY A 93 20.53 12.93 5.29
N THR A 94 21.14 12.03 4.51
CA THR A 94 20.43 10.95 3.81
C THR A 94 19.74 10.02 4.80
N THR A 95 18.45 9.76 4.58
CA THR A 95 17.68 8.78 5.35
C THR A 95 17.18 7.62 4.49
N GLY A 96 17.24 7.74 3.16
CA GLY A 96 16.88 6.66 2.25
C GLY A 96 17.40 6.82 0.82
N ILE A 97 17.10 5.83 0.00
CA ILE A 97 17.33 5.84 -1.45
C ILE A 97 15.97 5.74 -2.14
N GLN A 98 15.57 6.77 -2.87
CA GLN A 98 14.41 6.69 -3.74
C GLN A 98 14.78 5.89 -4.98
N VAL A 99 14.03 4.84 -5.26
CA VAL A 99 14.19 3.96 -6.41
C VAL A 99 12.95 3.96 -7.26
N GLU A 100 13.16 4.00 -8.57
CA GLU A 100 12.12 3.86 -9.58
C GLU A 100 12.58 2.79 -10.57
N LEU A 101 11.86 1.68 -10.63
CA LEU A 101 12.16 0.56 -11.51
C LEU A 101 11.11 0.49 -12.63
N ASN A 102 11.56 0.55 -13.88
CA ASN A 102 10.76 0.21 -15.05
C ASN A 102 11.15 -1.17 -15.56
N CYS A 103 10.17 -2.05 -15.69
CA CYS A 103 10.36 -3.38 -16.22
C CYS A 103 10.39 -3.31 -17.75
N LEU A 104 11.47 -3.79 -18.35
CA LEU A 104 11.61 -3.82 -19.82
C LEU A 104 11.24 -5.20 -20.38
N THR A 105 11.10 -6.19 -19.51
CA THR A 105 10.58 -7.53 -19.81
C THR A 105 9.67 -7.99 -18.67
N PRO A 106 8.80 -8.98 -18.91
CA PRO A 106 8.03 -9.61 -17.85
C PRO A 106 8.98 -10.31 -16.86
N GLY A 107 8.62 -10.36 -15.59
CA GLY A 107 9.43 -11.02 -14.58
C GLY A 107 9.15 -10.55 -13.15
N ARG A 108 9.89 -11.14 -12.22
CA ARG A 108 9.92 -10.72 -10.81
C ARG A 108 11.23 -10.01 -10.53
N PHE A 109 11.13 -8.83 -9.92
CA PHE A 109 12.28 -8.02 -9.53
C PHE A 109 12.25 -7.80 -8.03
N GLU A 110 13.23 -8.30 -7.31
CA GLU A 110 13.33 -8.21 -5.85
C GLU A 110 14.43 -7.22 -5.46
N PHE A 111 14.07 -6.25 -4.63
CA PHE A 111 14.99 -5.30 -4.01
C PHE A 111 15.78 -5.95 -2.88
N GLN A 112 16.90 -5.35 -2.52
CA GLN A 112 17.84 -5.91 -1.52
C GLN A 112 17.27 -6.08 -0.10
N ASP A 113 16.18 -5.40 0.23
CA ASP A 113 15.45 -5.55 1.50
C ASP A 113 14.38 -6.66 1.47
N GLY A 114 14.23 -7.36 0.33
CA GLY A 114 13.26 -8.41 0.11
C GLY A 114 11.90 -7.92 -0.42
N ALA A 115 11.69 -6.60 -0.56
CA ALA A 115 10.56 -6.08 -1.31
C ALA A 115 10.65 -6.54 -2.76
N TYR A 116 9.52 -6.67 -3.46
CA TYR A 116 9.53 -7.09 -4.85
C TYR A 116 8.39 -6.49 -5.64
N THR A 117 8.61 -6.41 -6.96
CA THR A 117 7.57 -6.13 -7.95
C THR A 117 7.48 -7.30 -8.93
N VAL A 118 6.29 -7.49 -9.50
CA VAL A 118 6.03 -8.45 -10.56
C VAL A 118 5.49 -7.68 -11.75
N CYS A 119 6.12 -7.88 -12.91
CA CYS A 119 5.66 -7.29 -14.15
C CYS A 119 5.12 -8.39 -15.06
N GLU A 120 3.84 -8.28 -15.38
CA GLU A 120 3.19 -9.12 -16.37
C GLU A 120 3.53 -8.65 -17.79
N ALA A 121 3.39 -9.55 -18.77
CA ALA A 121 3.67 -9.21 -20.16
C ALA A 121 2.76 -8.11 -20.73
N SER A 122 1.54 -7.98 -20.20
CA SER A 122 0.59 -6.92 -20.53
C SER A 122 1.03 -5.53 -20.04
N ALA A 123 1.86 -5.46 -19.00
CA ALA A 123 2.26 -4.20 -18.39
C ALA A 123 3.47 -3.56 -19.09
N VAL A 124 4.37 -4.36 -19.68
CA VAL A 124 5.63 -3.89 -20.30
C VAL A 124 5.36 -2.87 -21.41
N GLY A 125 6.00 -1.69 -21.32
CA GLY A 125 5.83 -0.60 -22.29
C GLY A 125 4.53 0.19 -22.13
N THR A 126 3.77 -0.06 -21.07
CA THR A 126 2.61 0.72 -20.65
C THR A 126 2.94 1.53 -19.40
N PRO A 127 2.11 2.50 -18.99
CA PRO A 127 2.28 3.19 -17.71
C PRO A 127 2.29 2.29 -16.47
N GLN A 128 1.96 0.99 -16.60
CA GLN A 128 1.99 0.00 -15.53
C GLN A 128 3.32 -0.76 -15.42
N ASP A 129 4.30 -0.50 -16.30
CA ASP A 129 5.62 -1.14 -16.23
C ASP A 129 6.51 -0.63 -15.09
N TRP A 130 6.04 0.35 -14.33
CA TRP A 130 6.79 1.09 -13.32
C TRP A 130 6.43 0.68 -11.89
N SER A 131 7.44 0.68 -11.03
CA SER A 131 7.30 0.63 -9.58
C SER A 131 8.26 1.59 -8.90
N GLY A 132 7.77 2.40 -7.98
CA GLY A 132 8.59 3.30 -7.15
C GLY A 132 8.55 2.92 -5.68
N TYR A 133 9.68 3.09 -5.00
CA TYR A 133 9.84 2.76 -3.59
C TYR A 133 10.95 3.61 -2.95
N THR A 134 10.94 3.74 -1.62
CA THR A 134 12.05 4.35 -0.87
C THR A 134 12.69 3.30 0.02
N LEU A 135 13.92 2.89 -0.32
CA LEU A 135 14.72 1.99 0.49
C LEU A 135 15.22 2.74 1.73
N PRO A 136 14.96 2.25 2.95
CA PRO A 136 15.54 2.85 4.15
C PRO A 136 17.06 2.71 4.11
N LEU A 137 17.78 3.78 4.46
CA LEU A 137 19.24 3.74 4.46
C LEU A 137 19.73 2.88 5.62
N THR A 138 20.45 1.80 5.31
CA THR A 138 21.24 1.05 6.29
C THR A 138 22.70 1.52 6.27
N PRO A 139 23.44 1.46 7.38
CA PRO A 139 24.84 1.86 7.39
C PRO A 139 25.66 1.12 6.33
N GLY A 140 26.36 1.87 5.48
CA GLY A 140 27.18 1.32 4.39
C GLY A 140 26.41 1.02 3.09
N LEU A 141 25.13 1.37 3.00
CA LEU A 141 24.37 1.22 1.77
C LEU A 141 24.76 2.32 0.77
N ASN A 142 25.67 1.97 -0.14
CA ASN A 142 26.18 2.83 -1.20
C ASN A 142 25.80 2.36 -2.61
N SER A 143 24.96 1.33 -2.68
CA SER A 143 24.52 0.69 -3.91
C SER A 143 23.12 0.09 -3.74
N VAL A 144 22.48 -0.24 -4.87
CA VAL A 144 21.19 -0.93 -4.92
C VAL A 144 21.35 -2.20 -5.74
N THR A 145 21.00 -3.33 -5.14
CA THR A 145 20.93 -4.62 -5.84
C THR A 145 19.48 -4.97 -6.16
N ILE A 146 19.24 -5.33 -7.42
CA ILE A 146 17.98 -5.94 -7.87
C ILE A 146 18.27 -7.38 -8.24
N LYS A 147 17.56 -8.31 -7.60
CA LYS A 147 17.55 -9.72 -7.98
C LYS A 147 16.46 -9.95 -9.02
N ALA A 148 16.83 -10.59 -10.13
CA ALA A 148 15.92 -10.94 -11.20
C ALA A 148 16.40 -12.20 -11.94
N ASP A 149 15.46 -12.87 -12.60
CA ASP A 149 15.74 -14.04 -13.43
C ASP A 149 16.68 -13.70 -14.60
N SER A 150 17.53 -14.63 -15.01
CA SER A 150 18.41 -14.44 -16.16
C SER A 150 17.61 -14.12 -17.42
N GLY A 151 17.99 -13.07 -18.15
CA GLY A 151 17.25 -12.57 -19.32
C GLY A 151 16.21 -11.49 -19.02
N SER A 152 15.87 -11.26 -17.74
CA SER A 152 14.93 -10.19 -17.37
C SER A 152 15.63 -8.84 -17.42
N ARG A 153 15.12 -7.90 -18.23
CA ARG A 153 15.68 -6.55 -18.39
C ARG A 153 14.86 -5.53 -17.64
N TRP A 154 15.55 -4.57 -17.04
CA TRP A 154 14.96 -3.51 -16.23
C TRP A 154 15.79 -2.24 -16.31
N ARG A 155 15.14 -1.11 -16.10
CA ARG A 155 15.77 0.19 -15.87
C ARG A 155 15.54 0.60 -14.42
N LEU A 156 16.56 1.12 -13.76
CA LEU A 156 16.44 1.73 -12.44
C LEU A 156 16.91 3.17 -12.50
N SER A 157 16.10 4.06 -11.94
CA SER A 157 16.51 5.38 -11.49
C SER A 157 16.65 5.33 -9.97
N ALA A 158 17.80 5.72 -9.44
CA ALA A 158 18.04 5.72 -8.00
C ALA A 158 18.76 6.99 -7.53
N LYS A 159 18.33 7.57 -6.42
CA LYS A 159 18.96 8.74 -5.81
C LYS A 159 18.85 8.74 -4.29
N TYR A 160 19.80 9.39 -3.62
CA TYR A 160 19.73 9.64 -2.19
C TYR A 160 18.68 10.70 -1.87
N VAL A 161 17.92 10.45 -0.81
CA VAL A 161 16.89 11.34 -0.31
C VAL A 161 16.97 11.48 1.21
N ASN A 162 16.53 12.62 1.71
CA ASN A 162 16.02 12.75 3.06
C ASN A 162 14.50 12.56 2.97
N SER A 163 14.03 11.48 3.57
CA SER A 163 12.62 11.16 3.75
C SER A 163 12.28 11.27 5.23
N GLU A 164 11.33 12.14 5.57
CA GLU A 164 10.86 12.36 6.94
C GLU A 164 9.34 12.33 6.99
N THR A 165 8.78 11.70 8.01
CA THR A 165 7.33 11.69 8.24
C THR A 165 6.94 13.01 8.90
N THR A 166 6.11 13.80 8.23
CA THR A 166 5.55 15.04 8.78
C THR A 166 4.62 14.76 9.95
N ASP A 167 4.36 15.77 10.79
CA ASP A 167 3.31 15.64 11.80
C ASP A 167 1.91 15.68 11.16
N TRP A 168 0.94 15.07 11.84
CA TRP A 168 -0.46 15.32 11.50
C TRP A 168 -0.82 16.77 11.77
N ALA A 169 -1.70 17.31 10.95
CA ALA A 169 -2.30 18.60 11.22
C ALA A 169 -3.47 18.42 12.19
N VAL A 170 -3.92 19.53 12.80
CA VAL A 170 -5.04 19.55 13.75
C VAL A 170 -6.04 20.60 13.28
N ASN A 171 -7.32 20.23 13.24
CA ASN A 171 -8.39 21.14 12.83
C ASN A 171 -8.92 21.98 14.02
N ALA A 172 -9.84 22.91 13.74
CA ALA A 172 -10.38 23.84 14.75
C ALA A 172 -11.14 23.13 15.90
N ASP A 173 -11.61 21.91 15.68
CA ASP A 173 -12.29 21.11 16.71
C ASP A 173 -11.31 20.24 17.51
N GLY A 174 -10.00 20.34 17.23
CA GLY A 174 -8.95 19.60 17.92
C GLY A 174 -8.68 18.20 17.38
N ASN A 175 -9.32 17.81 16.26
CA ASN A 175 -9.11 16.50 15.66
C ASN A 175 -7.85 16.51 14.79
N SER A 176 -7.03 15.46 14.93
CA SER A 176 -5.88 15.22 14.06
C SER A 176 -6.33 14.72 12.69
N TYR A 177 -5.68 15.18 11.62
CA TYR A 177 -5.97 14.72 10.25
C TYR A 177 -4.70 14.52 9.43
N GLY A 178 -4.71 13.49 8.58
CA GLY A 178 -3.54 13.14 7.78
C GLY A 178 -3.52 11.70 7.25
N ALA A 179 -2.37 11.28 6.76
CA ALA A 179 -2.08 9.90 6.40
C ALA A 179 -1.73 9.08 7.65
N GLU A 180 -2.16 7.81 7.70
CA GLU A 180 -1.67 6.85 8.69
C GLU A 180 -0.14 6.68 8.55
N ASN A 181 0.56 6.62 9.68
CA ASN A 181 2.03 6.52 9.70
C ASN A 181 2.52 5.74 10.92
N GLU A 182 3.83 5.71 11.16
CA GLU A 182 4.44 4.96 12.27
C GLU A 182 3.99 5.42 13.67
N LYS A 183 3.41 6.63 13.80
CA LYS A 183 2.86 7.15 15.06
C LYS A 183 1.45 6.62 15.35
N GLY A 184 0.79 6.02 14.37
CA GLY A 184 -0.53 5.42 14.48
C GLY A 184 -1.50 5.93 13.41
N THR A 185 -2.77 6.07 13.77
CA THR A 185 -3.83 6.54 12.89
C THR A 185 -4.38 7.89 13.41
N PRO A 186 -4.56 8.91 12.55
CA PRO A 186 -5.17 10.17 12.96
C PRO A 186 -6.68 10.01 13.22
N ASP A 187 -7.34 11.04 13.76
CA ASP A 187 -8.79 11.04 13.95
C ASP A 187 -9.53 11.08 12.60
N LEU A 188 -8.99 11.82 11.63
CA LEU A 188 -9.43 11.84 10.23
C LEU A 188 -8.34 11.32 9.29
N THR A 189 -8.59 10.19 8.65
CA THR A 189 -7.65 9.51 7.76
C THR A 189 -7.83 9.95 6.31
N ALA A 190 -6.75 10.33 5.65
CA ALA A 190 -6.75 10.77 4.25
C ALA A 190 -7.16 9.63 3.30
N VAL A 191 -8.10 9.91 2.39
CA VAL A 191 -8.57 8.99 1.36
C VAL A 191 -8.82 9.74 0.05
N ILE A 192 -9.01 8.99 -1.03
CA ILE A 192 -9.57 9.51 -2.28
C ILE A 192 -11.00 8.99 -2.38
N ALA A 193 -11.96 9.91 -2.47
CA ALA A 193 -13.36 9.56 -2.65
C ALA A 193 -13.60 8.90 -4.03
N THR A 194 -14.74 8.21 -4.17
CA THR A 194 -15.16 7.56 -5.43
C THR A 194 -15.28 8.52 -6.62
N ASN A 195 -15.47 9.81 -6.36
CA ASN A 195 -15.49 10.88 -7.37
C ASN A 195 -14.07 11.42 -7.71
N GLY A 196 -13.01 10.86 -7.14
CA GLY A 196 -11.63 11.28 -7.35
C GLY A 196 -11.19 12.47 -6.49
N VAL A 197 -12.06 13.02 -5.65
CA VAL A 197 -11.74 14.15 -4.78
C VAL A 197 -10.99 13.65 -3.54
N PRO A 198 -9.79 14.17 -3.23
CA PRO A 198 -9.09 13.85 -1.99
C PRO A 198 -9.83 14.48 -0.80
N GLY A 199 -9.87 13.77 0.32
CA GLY A 199 -10.45 14.26 1.56
C GLY A 199 -10.11 13.33 2.71
N TYR A 200 -10.92 13.34 3.76
CA TYR A 200 -10.66 12.57 4.98
C TYR A 200 -11.91 11.87 5.49
N VAL A 201 -11.76 10.64 5.97
CA VAL A 201 -12.83 9.90 6.67
C VAL A 201 -12.54 9.90 8.16
N TYR A 202 -13.56 9.93 9.01
CA TYR A 202 -13.34 9.65 10.42
C TYR A 202 -12.85 8.22 10.58
N THR A 203 -11.74 8.04 11.30
CA THR A 203 -11.14 6.73 11.52
C THR A 203 -12.10 5.79 12.24
N SER A 204 -12.94 6.30 13.14
CA SER A 204 -14.01 5.52 13.78
C SER A 204 -15.04 5.00 12.79
N GLU A 205 -15.52 5.82 11.86
CA GLU A 205 -16.47 5.41 10.81
C GLU A 205 -15.85 4.36 9.89
N LEU A 206 -14.57 4.52 9.57
CA LEU A 206 -13.80 3.53 8.80
C LEU A 206 -13.63 2.22 9.57
N GLU A 207 -13.32 2.27 10.87
CA GLU A 207 -13.21 1.07 11.72
C GLU A 207 -14.54 0.32 11.82
N ASP A 208 -15.67 1.02 11.89
CA ASP A 208 -17.01 0.44 11.91
C ASP A 208 -17.36 -0.21 10.56
N ALA A 209 -17.05 0.47 9.46
CA ALA A 209 -17.32 -0.02 8.11
C ALA A 209 -16.42 -1.21 7.70
N THR A 210 -15.18 -1.25 8.17
CA THR A 210 -14.25 -2.36 7.94
C THR A 210 -14.45 -3.53 8.91
N GLY A 211 -15.18 -3.33 10.01
CA GLY A 211 -15.33 -4.31 11.08
C GLY A 211 -14.18 -4.35 12.07
N THR A 212 -13.21 -3.46 11.96
CA THR A 212 -12.12 -3.31 12.92
C THR A 212 -12.65 -3.05 14.33
N ALA A 213 -13.73 -2.27 14.46
CA ALA A 213 -14.43 -2.09 15.73
C ALA A 213 -15.13 -3.37 16.19
N ALA A 214 -15.87 -4.03 15.28
CA ALA A 214 -16.64 -5.23 15.60
C ALA A 214 -15.77 -6.42 16.03
N ILE A 215 -14.60 -6.62 15.42
CA ILE A 215 -13.64 -7.69 15.77
C ILE A 215 -13.21 -7.61 17.24
N LYS A 216 -13.13 -6.39 17.81
CA LYS A 216 -12.78 -6.19 19.22
C LYS A 216 -13.86 -6.73 20.18
N THR A 217 -15.07 -6.99 19.68
CA THR A 217 -16.24 -7.40 20.48
C THR A 217 -16.57 -8.89 20.41
N PHE A 218 -16.11 -9.60 19.37
CA PHE A 218 -16.40 -11.02 19.21
C PHE A 218 -15.74 -11.86 20.30
N LYS A 219 -16.52 -12.71 20.94
CA LYS A 219 -16.06 -13.65 21.97
C LYS A 219 -15.90 -15.07 21.43
N THR A 220 -16.55 -15.37 20.30
CA THR A 220 -16.58 -16.69 19.69
C THR A 220 -16.32 -16.65 18.19
N ARG A 221 -15.93 -17.80 17.62
CA ARG A 221 -15.73 -17.95 16.16
C ARG A 221 -17.06 -17.79 15.43
N GLU A 222 -18.13 -18.29 16.02
CA GLU A 222 -19.48 -18.28 15.47
C GLU A 222 -20.01 -16.85 15.30
N GLU A 223 -19.73 -15.96 16.26
CA GLU A 223 -20.05 -14.53 16.16
C GLU A 223 -19.30 -13.85 15.01
N ALA A 224 -18.01 -14.16 14.83
CA ALA A 224 -17.22 -13.62 13.74
C ALA A 224 -17.73 -14.10 12.37
N LEU A 225 -18.07 -15.39 12.24
CA LEU A 225 -18.63 -15.96 11.02
C LEU A 225 -20.02 -15.37 10.71
N ALA A 226 -20.88 -15.21 11.72
CA ALA A 226 -22.19 -14.59 11.55
C ALA A 226 -22.07 -13.13 11.08
N TRP A 227 -21.11 -12.37 11.62
CA TRP A 227 -20.84 -11.00 11.20
C TRP A 227 -20.35 -10.93 9.74
N GLN A 228 -19.43 -11.83 9.35
CA GLN A 228 -18.95 -11.93 7.97
C GLN A 228 -20.09 -12.28 7.00
N GLU A 229 -20.89 -13.30 7.34
CA GLU A 229 -22.00 -13.76 6.49
C GLU A 229 -23.09 -12.68 6.35
N ALA A 230 -23.37 -11.94 7.43
CA ALA A 230 -24.35 -10.86 7.40
C ALA A 230 -23.93 -9.67 6.52
N ARG A 231 -22.64 -9.52 6.25
CA ARG A 231 -22.10 -8.43 5.45
C ARG A 231 -21.76 -8.86 4.03
N ARG A 232 -21.54 -10.16 3.80
CA ARG A 232 -21.12 -10.71 2.52
C ARG A 232 -21.89 -10.14 1.34
N GLY A 233 -21.15 -9.58 0.38
CA GLY A 233 -21.70 -9.02 -0.85
C GLY A 233 -22.37 -7.67 -0.66
N LYS A 234 -22.13 -7.00 0.48
CA LYS A 234 -22.62 -5.65 0.74
C LYS A 234 -21.50 -4.64 0.59
N THR A 235 -21.95 -3.43 0.30
CA THR A 235 -21.10 -2.27 0.14
C THR A 235 -21.43 -1.28 1.24
N PHE A 236 -20.40 -0.70 1.85
CA PHE A 236 -20.53 0.29 2.90
C PHE A 236 -19.90 1.59 2.42
N SER A 237 -20.72 2.64 2.28
CA SER A 237 -20.24 4.00 2.01
C SER A 237 -19.88 4.68 3.33
N VAL A 238 -18.72 5.32 3.36
CA VAL A 238 -18.23 6.18 4.43
C VAL A 238 -18.13 7.61 3.87
N PRO A 239 -18.72 8.62 4.52
CA PRO A 239 -18.63 10.00 4.04
C PRO A 239 -17.18 10.49 4.08
N VAL A 240 -16.76 11.16 3.01
CA VAL A 240 -15.44 11.80 2.92
C VAL A 240 -15.64 13.29 3.17
N TYR A 241 -14.90 13.84 4.11
CA TYR A 241 -14.96 15.23 4.54
C TYR A 241 -13.75 16.04 4.06
N ASP A 242 -13.86 17.36 4.10
CA ASP A 242 -12.71 18.26 4.03
C ASP A 242 -11.84 18.19 5.31
N SER A 243 -10.74 18.95 5.34
CA SER A 243 -9.83 18.98 6.51
C SER A 243 -10.46 19.55 7.79
N THR A 244 -11.63 20.21 7.68
CA THR A 244 -12.38 20.69 8.85
C THR A 244 -13.20 19.57 9.50
N GLY A 245 -13.45 18.46 8.78
CA GLY A 245 -14.32 17.38 9.23
C GLY A 245 -15.81 17.71 9.18
N LYS A 246 -16.20 18.85 8.59
CA LYS A 246 -17.60 19.34 8.61
C LYS A 246 -18.28 19.24 7.26
N THR A 247 -17.55 19.47 6.18
CA THR A 247 -18.12 19.47 4.82
C THR A 247 -17.89 18.13 4.16
N VAL A 248 -18.96 17.44 3.78
CA VAL A 248 -18.86 16.23 2.96
C VAL A 248 -18.48 16.61 1.52
N VAL A 249 -17.39 16.03 1.01
CA VAL A 249 -16.84 16.24 -0.34
C VAL A 249 -16.97 15.01 -1.24
N GLY A 250 -17.40 13.87 -0.69
CA GLY A 250 -17.64 12.64 -1.44
C GLY A 250 -17.94 11.46 -0.54
N GLU A 251 -17.83 10.25 -1.10
CA GLU A 251 -17.97 8.99 -0.38
C GLU A 251 -16.82 8.04 -0.71
N PHE A 252 -16.38 7.30 0.29
CA PHE A 252 -15.41 6.21 0.19
C PHE A 252 -16.14 4.89 0.37
N VAL A 253 -15.89 3.94 -0.53
CA VAL A 253 -16.70 2.73 -0.64
C VAL A 253 -15.87 1.50 -0.27
N ILE A 254 -16.40 0.70 0.67
CA ILE A 254 -15.80 -0.54 1.15
C ILE A 254 -16.67 -1.72 0.70
N SER A 255 -16.08 -2.69 0.02
CA SER A 255 -16.73 -3.93 -0.41
C SER A 255 -16.11 -5.14 0.26
N ASP A 256 -16.93 -6.05 0.82
CA ASP A 256 -16.44 -7.30 1.39
C ASP A 256 -16.45 -8.46 0.37
N GLY A 257 -15.36 -8.57 -0.39
CA GLY A 257 -14.99 -9.84 -1.02
C GLY A 257 -15.61 -10.19 -2.38
N GLN A 258 -16.15 -9.22 -3.12
CA GLN A 258 -16.26 -9.33 -4.59
C GLN A 258 -15.94 -7.99 -5.24
N GLY A 259 -14.66 -7.62 -5.27
CA GLY A 259 -14.20 -6.66 -6.25
C GLY A 259 -14.36 -7.28 -7.64
N GLN A 260 -15.54 -7.16 -8.25
CA GLN A 260 -15.59 -7.16 -9.70
C GLN A 260 -14.76 -5.95 -10.12
N ILE A 261 -13.67 -6.21 -10.82
CA ILE A 261 -13.02 -5.21 -11.65
C ILE A 261 -14.10 -4.82 -12.66
N THR A 262 -14.85 -3.75 -12.39
CA THR A 262 -15.72 -3.17 -13.41
C THR A 262 -14.76 -2.63 -14.46
N ASP A 263 -14.58 -3.42 -15.51
CA ASP A 263 -14.03 -2.98 -16.77
C ASP A 263 -14.62 -1.59 -17.06
N ARG A 264 -13.75 -0.58 -17.12
CA ARG A 264 -14.13 0.76 -17.55
C ARG A 264 -14.60 0.60 -18.99
N THR A 265 -15.88 0.32 -19.15
CA THR A 265 -16.52 0.24 -20.45
C THR A 265 -16.41 1.62 -21.06
N VAL A 266 -15.50 1.76 -22.00
CA VAL A 266 -15.39 2.92 -22.88
C VAL A 266 -16.75 3.08 -23.56
N PRO A 267 -17.41 4.25 -23.49
CA PRO A 267 -18.66 4.45 -24.20
C PRO A 267 -18.40 4.33 -25.71
N PRO A 268 -19.26 3.62 -26.47
CA PRO A 268 -19.06 3.45 -27.90
C PRO A 268 -19.11 4.83 -28.59
N GLY A 269 -18.02 5.17 -29.28
CA GLY A 269 -17.92 6.35 -30.12
C GLY A 269 -19.02 6.33 -31.19
N LYS A 270 -19.69 7.47 -31.35
CA LYS A 270 -20.60 7.75 -32.46
C LYS A 270 -19.89 7.45 -33.79
N PRO A 271 -20.56 6.76 -34.75
CA PRO A 271 -20.05 6.66 -36.11
C PRO A 271 -20.05 8.05 -36.75
N ALA A 272 -18.91 8.43 -37.33
CA ALA A 272 -18.80 9.59 -38.20
C ALA A 272 -19.66 9.36 -39.45
N GLN A 273 -20.47 10.37 -39.78
CA GLN A 273 -21.01 10.58 -41.12
C GLN A 273 -20.05 11.51 -41.87
#